data_AF-A0A7W4IKN6-F1
#
_entry.id   AF-A0A7W4IKN6-F1
#
_cell.length_a   1.000
_cell.length_b   1.000
_cell.length_c   1.000
_cell.angle_alpha   90.00
_cell.angle_beta   90.00
_cell.angle_gamma   90.00
#
_symmetry.space_group_name_H-M   'P 1'
#
loop_
_entity.id
_entity.type
_entity.pdbx_description
1 polymer ?
#
loop_
_entity_poly.entity_id
_entity_poly.type
_entity_poly.pdbx_seq_one_letter_code
_entity_poly.pdbx_strand_id
1 'polypeptide(L)'
;MKIRDVSLHFDRMTGVMMAYIGTFAICVIVCAVMGEYSLLLGYFLVTCLTLFQIQAWLGKLIARKMFGDPMAAFPKMYGELFAHPPVQIDYRLDFDNYLTAICYDGEFLYIVDKNKMVTLKWSDVRSWSWEIIDPAVQVTTANTPGLAVQGAVNDAWANLGPRVNAIKSSGIRLTVKDINHPQWFYNTGKDKKAEAVCRKWEEIFRQFSDGSLKIAA
;
A
#
# COMPACT_ATOMS: atom_id res chain seq x y z
N MET A 1 -24.37 6.72 9.48
CA MET A 1 -23.14 6.87 8.68
C MET A 1 -22.67 8.32 8.62
N LYS A 2 -21.36 8.57 8.78
CA LYS A 2 -20.70 9.88 8.54
C LYS A 2 -19.48 9.65 7.64
N ILE A 3 -19.25 10.53 6.67
CA ILE A 3 -18.05 10.51 5.80
C ILE A 3 -17.30 11.82 6.05
N ARG A 4 -15.97 11.75 6.14
CA ARG A 4 -15.12 12.93 6.17
C ARG A 4 -13.82 12.68 5.42
N ASP A 5 -13.20 13.78 5.00
CA ASP A 5 -11.88 13.75 4.39
C ASP A 5 -10.79 13.68 5.47
N VAL A 6 -9.77 12.86 5.22
CA VAL A 6 -8.60 12.68 6.08
C VAL A 6 -7.37 12.66 5.18
N SER A 7 -6.52 13.68 5.28
CA SER A 7 -5.33 13.79 4.42
C SER A 7 -4.23 12.84 4.91
N LEU A 8 -4.24 11.60 4.42
CA LEU A 8 -3.35 10.52 4.84
C LEU A 8 -2.62 9.90 3.64
N HIS A 9 -2.05 10.77 2.80
CA HIS A 9 -1.25 10.38 1.66
C HIS A 9 0.24 10.54 1.95
N PHE A 10 1.03 9.56 1.53
CA PHE A 10 2.48 9.61 1.64
C PHE A 10 3.11 9.77 0.27
N ASP A 11 3.68 10.94 0.02
CA ASP A 11 4.37 11.24 -1.23
C ASP A 11 5.75 10.56 -1.28
N ARG A 12 5.71 9.26 -1.57
CA ARG A 12 6.90 8.46 -1.81
C ARG A 12 7.61 8.87 -3.10
N MET A 13 6.87 9.33 -4.10
CA MET A 13 7.41 9.62 -5.44
C MET A 13 8.38 10.79 -5.39
N THR A 14 8.06 11.83 -4.62
CA THR A 14 8.99 12.95 -4.41
C THR A 14 10.29 12.50 -3.76
N GLY A 15 10.25 11.63 -2.75
CA GLY A 15 11.48 11.08 -2.17
C GLY A 15 12.30 10.24 -3.14
N VAL A 16 11.65 9.43 -3.97
CA VAL A 16 12.33 8.65 -5.04
C VAL A 16 12.96 9.59 -6.07
N MET A 17 12.25 10.63 -6.52
CA MET A 17 12.79 11.61 -7.45
C MET A 17 14.04 12.31 -6.88
N MET A 18 14.01 12.69 -5.61
CA MET A 18 15.17 13.29 -4.93
C MET A 18 16.38 12.34 -4.84
N ALA A 19 16.14 11.03 -4.67
CA ALA A 19 17.21 10.02 -4.71
C ALA A 19 17.87 9.95 -6.10
N TYR A 20 17.07 9.98 -7.17
CA TYR A 20 17.56 10.01 -8.55
C TYR A 20 18.35 11.28 -8.85
N ILE A 21 17.84 12.44 -8.45
CA ILE A 21 18.52 13.74 -8.63
C ILE A 21 19.88 13.75 -7.92
N GLY A 22 19.91 13.29 -6.65
CA GLY A 22 21.16 13.21 -5.90
C GLY A 22 22.18 12.26 -6.52
N THR A 23 21.73 11.11 -7.02
CA THR A 23 22.60 10.14 -7.71
C THR A 23 23.17 10.73 -9.01
N PHE A 24 22.32 11.38 -9.80
CA PHE A 24 22.75 12.05 -11.03
C PHE A 24 23.79 13.14 -10.76
N ALA A 25 23.57 13.97 -9.74
CA ALA A 25 24.53 15.01 -9.34
C ALA A 25 25.89 14.41 -8.94
N ILE A 26 25.91 13.31 -8.17
CA ILE A 26 27.14 12.60 -7.81
C ILE A 26 27.86 12.11 -9.07
N CYS A 27 27.14 11.49 -10.02
CA CYS A 27 27.73 11.02 -11.26
C CYS A 27 28.34 12.16 -12.07
N VAL A 28 27.67 13.32 -12.17
CA VAL A 28 28.20 14.50 -12.87
C VAL A 28 29.46 15.03 -12.19
N ILE A 29 29.49 15.10 -10.85
CA ILE A 29 30.67 15.55 -10.09
C ILE A 29 31.84 14.59 -10.30
N VAL A 30 31.61 13.28 -10.20
CA VAL A 30 32.64 12.26 -10.43
C VAL A 30 33.16 12.35 -11.87
N CYS A 31 32.27 12.60 -12.85
CA CYS A 31 32.65 12.82 -14.24
C CYS A 31 33.54 14.05 -14.43
N ALA A 32 33.20 15.16 -13.76
CA ALA A 32 33.99 16.39 -13.82
C ALA A 32 35.38 16.23 -13.18
N VAL A 33 35.52 15.40 -12.15
CA VAL A 33 36.77 15.20 -11.40
C VAL A 33 37.70 14.17 -12.06
N MET A 34 37.15 13.09 -12.64
CA MET A 34 37.95 11.94 -13.09
C MET A 34 38.12 11.83 -14.63
N GLY A 35 37.51 12.71 -15.41
CA GLY A 35 37.64 12.70 -16.88
C GLY A 35 36.93 11.52 -17.55
N GLU A 36 37.17 11.29 -18.85
CA GLU A 36 36.33 10.46 -19.74
C GLU A 36 36.11 9.00 -19.29
N TYR A 37 37.06 8.39 -18.55
CA TYR A 37 36.94 7.01 -18.05
C TYR A 37 35.86 6.82 -16.95
N SER A 38 35.37 7.91 -16.38
CA SER A 38 34.39 7.88 -15.30
C SER A 38 32.93 7.84 -15.78
N LEU A 39 32.66 8.08 -17.07
CA LEU A 39 31.32 7.97 -17.66
C LEU A 39 30.82 6.53 -17.67
N LEU A 40 31.69 5.58 -18.03
CA LEU A 40 31.40 4.14 -17.98
C LEU A 40 31.19 3.66 -16.55
N LEU A 41 32.01 4.13 -15.61
CA LEU A 41 31.89 3.80 -14.19
C LEU A 41 30.61 4.39 -13.59
N GLY A 42 30.28 5.64 -13.91
CA GLY A 42 29.06 6.32 -13.47
C GLY A 42 27.81 5.67 -14.04
N TYR A 43 27.82 5.31 -15.33
CA TYR A 43 26.74 4.55 -15.96
C TYR A 43 26.54 3.19 -15.30
N PHE A 44 27.64 2.45 -15.05
CA PHE A 44 27.59 1.17 -14.34
C PHE A 44 27.00 1.34 -12.94
N LEU A 45 27.40 2.38 -12.21
CA LEU A 45 26.92 2.65 -10.85
C LEU A 45 25.43 3.00 -10.81
N VAL A 46 24.95 3.86 -11.73
CA VAL A 46 23.52 4.17 -11.87
C VAL A 46 22.74 2.90 -12.21
N THR A 47 23.26 2.07 -13.12
CA THR A 47 22.64 0.81 -13.54
C THR A 47 22.58 -0.19 -12.39
N CYS A 48 23.63 -0.31 -11.58
CA CYS A 48 23.60 -1.13 -10.37
C CYS A 48 22.58 -0.60 -9.35
N LEU A 49 22.55 0.71 -9.10
CA LEU A 49 21.61 1.31 -8.14
C LEU A 49 20.14 1.14 -8.55
N THR A 50 19.85 1.17 -9.85
CA THR A 50 18.51 0.90 -10.39
C THR A 50 18.17 -0.58 -10.37
N LEU A 51 19.08 -1.47 -10.80
CA LEU A 51 18.88 -2.92 -10.80
C LEU A 51 18.68 -3.50 -9.39
N PHE A 52 19.43 -3.02 -8.39
CA PHE A 52 19.31 -3.49 -7.01
C PHE A 52 18.19 -2.82 -6.20
N GLN A 53 17.32 -2.02 -6.83
CA GLN A 53 16.24 -1.28 -6.18
C GLN A 53 16.69 -0.36 -5.01
N ILE A 54 17.98 -0.01 -4.96
CA ILE A 54 18.55 0.84 -3.90
C ILE A 54 17.92 2.22 -3.95
N GLN A 55 17.62 2.73 -5.15
CA GLN A 55 16.90 4.00 -5.36
C GLN A 55 15.49 4.00 -4.72
N ALA A 56 14.75 2.89 -4.84
CA ALA A 56 13.40 2.80 -4.31
C ALA A 56 13.38 2.71 -2.77
N TRP A 57 14.44 2.13 -2.18
CA TRP A 57 14.66 2.09 -0.74
C TRP A 57 15.13 3.45 -0.20
N LEU A 58 16.14 4.07 -0.85
CA LEU A 58 16.67 5.37 -0.47
C LEU A 58 15.59 6.45 -0.59
N GLY A 59 14.81 6.43 -1.66
CA GLY A 59 13.68 7.33 -1.84
C GLY A 59 12.62 7.21 -0.75
N LYS A 60 12.38 5.99 -0.23
CA LYS A 60 11.48 5.79 0.92
C LYS A 60 12.04 6.42 2.20
N LEU A 61 13.35 6.35 2.42
CA LEU A 61 14.00 6.99 3.57
C LEU A 61 13.97 8.51 3.46
N ILE A 62 14.25 9.06 2.28
CA ILE A 62 14.20 10.50 2.01
C ILE A 62 12.77 11.01 2.22
N ALA A 63 11.77 10.35 1.61
CA ALA A 63 10.36 10.72 1.79
C ALA A 63 9.94 10.70 3.27
N ARG A 64 10.38 9.69 4.04
CA ARG A 64 10.11 9.63 5.49
C ARG A 64 10.75 10.77 6.28
N LYS A 65 11.94 11.21 5.90
CA LYS A 65 12.60 12.36 6.54
C LYS A 65 11.91 13.68 6.19
N MET A 66 11.43 13.83 4.96
CA MET A 66 10.82 15.07 4.48
C MET A 66 9.35 15.22 4.93
N PHE A 67 8.58 14.15 4.84
CA PHE A 67 7.12 14.16 5.02
C PHE A 67 6.65 13.42 6.28
N GLY A 68 7.57 12.81 7.02
CA GLY A 68 7.25 11.94 8.16
C GLY A 68 6.85 10.52 7.74
N ASP A 69 6.72 9.62 8.71
CA ASP A 69 6.16 8.29 8.46
C ASP A 69 4.66 8.30 8.80
N PRO A 70 3.75 8.19 7.80
CA PRO A 70 2.31 8.17 8.02
C PRO A 70 1.88 7.05 8.97
N MET A 71 2.59 5.92 8.95
CA MET A 71 2.32 4.77 9.82
C MET A 71 2.66 5.08 11.28
N ALA A 72 3.65 5.93 11.52
CA ALA A 72 4.00 6.36 12.87
C ALA A 72 3.14 7.55 13.34
N ALA A 73 2.64 8.36 12.41
CA ALA A 73 1.76 9.49 12.69
C ALA A 73 0.33 9.04 12.99
N PHE A 74 -0.19 8.03 12.28
CA PHE A 74 -1.58 7.59 12.39
C PHE A 74 -2.04 7.24 13.80
N PRO A 75 -1.29 6.49 14.62
CA PRO A 75 -1.65 6.24 16.03
C PRO A 75 -1.79 7.49 16.89
N LYS A 76 -1.04 8.56 16.57
CA LYS A 76 -1.10 9.83 17.32
C LYS A 76 -2.37 10.61 17.04
N MET A 77 -3.02 10.35 15.90
CA MET A 77 -4.25 11.01 15.49
C MET A 77 -5.51 10.29 16.01
N TYR A 78 -5.39 9.19 16.74
CA TYR A 78 -6.56 8.40 17.19
C TYR A 78 -7.58 9.22 17.98
N GLY A 79 -7.14 10.13 18.86
CA GLY A 79 -8.05 10.97 19.64
C GLY A 79 -8.85 11.98 18.81
N GLU A 80 -8.34 12.35 17.63
CA GLU A 80 -9.05 13.22 16.68
C GLU A 80 -9.88 12.40 15.68
N LEU A 81 -9.42 11.17 15.39
CA LEU A 81 -10.02 10.34 14.38
C LEU A 81 -11.17 9.48 14.92
N PHE A 82 -11.06 8.92 16.12
CA PHE A 82 -12.04 7.98 16.63
C PHE A 82 -12.81 8.61 17.79
N ALA A 83 -14.09 8.25 17.91
CA ALA A 83 -14.90 8.66 19.06
C ALA A 83 -14.37 8.03 20.35
N HIS A 84 -13.88 6.78 20.26
CA HIS A 84 -13.35 6.03 21.38
C HIS A 84 -11.97 5.41 21.04
N PRO A 85 -11.19 5.01 22.05
CA PRO A 85 -9.97 4.25 21.82
C PRO A 85 -10.24 2.98 21.01
N PRO A 86 -9.45 2.69 19.95
CA PRO A 86 -9.70 1.55 19.09
C PRO A 86 -9.50 0.22 19.82
N VAL A 87 -10.48 -0.68 19.73
CA VAL A 87 -10.42 -2.04 20.30
C VAL A 87 -9.73 -2.99 19.32
N GLN A 88 -10.10 -2.90 18.04
CA GLN A 88 -9.48 -3.64 16.95
C GLN A 88 -9.09 -2.66 15.85
N ILE A 89 -7.85 -2.72 15.40
CA ILE A 89 -7.36 -1.83 14.34
C ILE A 89 -6.31 -2.54 13.50
N ASP A 90 -6.44 -2.39 12.19
CA ASP A 90 -5.44 -2.76 11.21
C ASP A 90 -5.30 -1.62 10.21
N TYR A 91 -4.08 -1.17 9.98
CA TYR A 91 -3.79 -0.07 9.08
C TYR A 91 -2.47 -0.31 8.35
N ARG A 92 -2.35 0.24 7.15
CA ARG A 92 -1.19 0.09 6.27
C ARG A 92 -1.21 1.13 5.16
N LEU A 93 -0.14 1.16 4.38
CA LEU A 93 -0.13 1.85 3.11
C LEU A 93 -0.59 0.91 2.00
N ASP A 94 -1.50 1.37 1.17
CA ASP A 94 -1.89 0.70 -0.06
C ASP A 94 -0.77 0.79 -1.13
N PHE A 95 -1.05 0.28 -2.34
CA PHE A 95 -0.10 0.36 -3.45
C PHE A 95 0.24 1.80 -3.85
N ASP A 96 -0.73 2.70 -3.76
CA ASP A 96 -0.64 4.10 -4.18
C ASP A 96 -0.13 5.02 -3.04
N ASN A 97 0.31 4.44 -1.93
CA ASN A 97 0.80 5.12 -0.72
C ASN A 97 -0.26 5.97 0.02
N TYR A 98 -1.54 5.65 -0.13
CA TYR A 98 -2.57 6.11 0.78
C TYR A 98 -2.60 5.21 2.01
N LEU A 99 -2.82 5.81 3.18
CA LEU A 99 -3.11 5.03 4.37
C LEU A 99 -4.53 4.48 4.27
N THR A 100 -4.62 3.16 4.32
CA THR A 100 -5.87 2.41 4.42
C THR A 100 -5.94 1.82 5.82
N ALA A 101 -7.10 1.92 6.44
CA ALA A 101 -7.31 1.43 7.80
C ALA A 101 -8.71 0.86 7.96
N ILE A 102 -8.82 -0.15 8.80
CA ILE A 102 -10.07 -0.67 9.31
C ILE A 102 -9.98 -0.73 10.83
N CYS A 103 -11.01 -0.21 11.49
CA CYS A 103 -10.98 -0.03 12.93
C CYS A 103 -12.37 -0.22 13.53
N TYR A 104 -12.43 -0.85 14.69
CA TYR A 104 -13.61 -0.94 15.53
C TYR A 104 -13.29 -0.42 16.92
N ASP A 105 -14.07 0.53 17.40
CA ASP A 105 -13.86 1.19 18.70
C ASP A 105 -14.80 0.71 19.81
N GLY A 106 -15.62 -0.31 19.54
CA GLY A 106 -16.62 -0.80 20.49
C GLY A 106 -18.05 -0.35 20.18
N GLU A 107 -18.24 0.71 19.41
CA GLU A 107 -19.56 1.18 18.96
C GLU A 107 -19.61 1.33 17.44
N PHE A 108 -18.56 1.90 16.85
CA PHE A 108 -18.48 2.24 15.44
C PHE A 108 -17.40 1.44 14.73
N LEU A 109 -17.72 1.08 13.49
CA LEU A 109 -16.78 0.56 12.50
C LEU A 109 -16.31 1.72 11.62
N TYR A 110 -15.01 1.83 11.45
CA TYR A 110 -14.37 2.84 10.63
C TYR A 110 -13.59 2.18 9.50
N ILE A 111 -13.74 2.72 8.29
CA ILE A 111 -12.86 2.40 7.17
C ILE A 111 -12.27 3.69 6.64
N VAL A 112 -10.95 3.68 6.47
CA VAL A 112 -10.19 4.71 5.76
C VAL A 112 -9.78 4.15 4.41
N ASP A 113 -10.22 4.79 3.34
CA ASP A 113 -9.88 4.47 1.96
C ASP A 113 -9.63 5.77 1.18
N LYS A 114 -8.48 5.87 0.51
CA LYS A 114 -8.12 7.01 -0.38
C LYS A 114 -8.50 8.38 0.17
N ASN A 115 -7.91 8.75 1.30
CA ASN A 115 -8.15 10.02 2.01
C ASN A 115 -9.59 10.27 2.48
N LYS A 116 -10.45 9.25 2.45
CA LYS A 116 -11.80 9.34 3.03
C LYS A 116 -11.91 8.37 4.18
N MET A 117 -12.62 8.80 5.20
CA MET A 117 -12.98 7.96 6.32
C MET A 117 -14.48 7.91 6.46
N VAL A 118 -15.01 6.69 6.54
CA VAL A 118 -16.40 6.45 6.87
C VAL A 118 -16.50 5.96 8.31
N THR A 119 -17.51 6.44 9.02
CA THR A 119 -17.95 5.96 10.33
C THR A 119 -19.32 5.29 10.15
N LEU A 120 -19.40 4.02 10.53
CA LEU A 120 -20.55 3.14 10.32
C LEU A 120 -20.98 2.53 11.65
N LYS A 121 -22.28 2.38 11.87
CA LYS A 121 -22.79 1.38 12.82
C LYS A 121 -22.84 0.03 12.12
N TRP A 122 -22.64 -1.07 12.85
CA TRP A 122 -22.74 -2.41 12.24
C TRP A 122 -24.10 -2.65 11.55
N SER A 123 -25.18 -2.10 12.11
CA SER A 123 -26.53 -2.12 11.53
C SER A 123 -26.63 -1.49 10.13
N ASP A 124 -25.68 -0.62 9.77
CA ASP A 124 -25.64 0.01 8.44
C ASP A 124 -24.97 -0.91 7.39
N VAL A 125 -24.27 -1.97 7.81
CA VAL A 125 -23.60 -2.95 6.94
C VAL A 125 -24.62 -3.98 6.45
N ARG A 126 -24.62 -4.26 5.15
CA ARG A 126 -25.53 -5.22 4.49
C ARG A 126 -24.85 -6.54 4.20
N SER A 127 -23.63 -6.47 3.70
CA SER A 127 -22.82 -7.63 3.40
C SER A 127 -21.35 -7.24 3.43
N TRP A 128 -20.50 -8.24 3.58
CA TRP A 128 -19.06 -8.09 3.52
C TRP A 128 -18.47 -9.25 2.74
N SER A 129 -17.35 -8.99 2.08
CA SER A 129 -16.56 -10.02 1.41
C SER A 129 -15.09 -9.63 1.46
N TRP A 130 -14.20 -10.62 1.32
CA TRP A 130 -12.79 -10.36 1.17
C TRP A 130 -12.21 -11.29 0.12
N GLU A 131 -11.15 -10.83 -0.53
CA GLU A 131 -10.44 -11.60 -1.55
C GLU A 131 -8.97 -11.22 -1.52
N ILE A 132 -8.10 -12.22 -1.65
CA ILE A 132 -6.68 -12.05 -1.95
C ILE A 132 -6.45 -12.62 -3.34
N ILE A 133 -6.09 -11.75 -4.28
CA ILE A 133 -5.95 -12.11 -5.69
C ILE A 133 -4.49 -12.46 -5.96
N ASP A 134 -4.24 -13.69 -6.38
CA ASP A 134 -2.96 -14.10 -6.93
C ASP A 134 -2.95 -13.86 -8.45
N PRO A 135 -2.04 -13.04 -8.99
CA PRO A 135 -1.99 -12.77 -10.41
C PRO A 135 -1.52 -14.02 -11.17
N ALA A 136 -2.19 -14.33 -12.29
CA ALA A 136 -1.71 -15.36 -13.21
C ALA A 136 -0.32 -14.98 -13.74
N VAL A 137 0.63 -15.93 -13.68
CA VAL A 137 2.01 -15.72 -14.13
C VAL A 137 2.16 -16.20 -15.57
N GLN A 138 2.49 -15.28 -16.47
CA GLN A 138 2.94 -15.61 -17.82
C GLN A 138 4.43 -15.95 -17.79
N VAL A 139 4.81 -17.06 -18.41
CA VAL A 139 6.21 -17.51 -18.52
C VAL A 139 6.55 -17.72 -19.98
N THR A 140 7.60 -17.05 -20.44
CA THR A 140 8.18 -17.25 -21.77
C THR A 140 9.38 -18.18 -21.63
N THR A 141 9.16 -19.48 -21.85
CA THR A 141 10.23 -20.48 -21.80
C THR A 141 11.16 -20.34 -22.99
N ALA A 142 12.46 -20.15 -22.75
CA ALA A 142 13.50 -20.18 -23.77
C ALA A 142 14.68 -21.07 -23.33
N ASN A 143 15.18 -21.90 -24.25
CA ASN A 143 16.15 -22.97 -23.96
C ASN A 143 17.63 -22.56 -24.17
N THR A 144 17.92 -21.31 -24.51
CA THR A 144 19.29 -20.80 -24.71
C THR A 144 19.59 -19.60 -23.82
N PRO A 145 20.82 -19.44 -23.28
CA PRO A 145 21.12 -18.45 -22.25
C PRO A 145 20.74 -17.00 -22.60
N GLY A 146 21.01 -16.56 -23.84
CA GLY A 146 20.67 -15.21 -24.29
C GLY A 146 19.15 -14.96 -24.39
N LEU A 147 18.41 -15.95 -24.90
CA LEU A 147 16.95 -15.87 -24.99
C LEU A 147 16.27 -16.07 -23.63
N ALA A 148 16.89 -16.80 -22.71
CA ALA A 148 16.39 -16.97 -21.34
C ALA A 148 16.44 -15.65 -20.55
N VAL A 149 17.50 -14.84 -20.71
CA VAL A 149 17.57 -13.50 -20.10
C VAL A 149 16.51 -12.57 -20.69
N GLN A 150 16.34 -12.59 -22.02
CA GLN A 150 15.31 -11.79 -22.68
C GLN A 150 13.88 -12.24 -22.27
N GLY A 151 13.65 -13.54 -22.17
CA GLY A 151 12.41 -14.12 -21.66
C GLY A 151 12.11 -13.68 -20.23
N ALA A 152 13.09 -13.74 -19.32
CA ALA A 152 12.93 -13.28 -17.95
C ALA A 152 12.58 -11.79 -17.83
N VAL A 153 13.17 -10.94 -18.68
CA VAL A 153 12.82 -9.52 -18.73
C VAL A 153 11.40 -9.33 -19.25
N ASN A 154 11.02 -10.00 -20.34
CA ASN A 154 9.68 -9.93 -20.90
C ASN A 154 8.61 -10.43 -19.92
N ASP A 155 8.87 -11.52 -19.20
CA ASP A 155 8.01 -12.05 -18.14
C ASP A 155 7.85 -11.05 -17.01
N ALA A 156 8.94 -10.39 -16.58
CA ALA A 156 8.87 -9.38 -15.54
C ALA A 156 7.96 -8.21 -15.93
N TRP A 157 8.02 -7.75 -17.19
CA TRP A 157 7.17 -6.67 -17.69
C TRP A 157 5.72 -7.10 -17.90
N ALA A 158 5.50 -8.25 -18.53
CA ALA A 158 4.17 -8.79 -18.80
C ALA A 158 3.37 -9.06 -17.51
N ASN A 159 4.05 -9.51 -16.45
CA ASN A 159 3.41 -9.80 -15.16
C ASN A 159 3.30 -8.59 -14.23
N LEU A 160 3.93 -7.45 -14.55
CA LEU A 160 3.91 -6.28 -13.66
C LEU A 160 2.50 -5.70 -13.52
N GLY A 161 1.83 -5.40 -14.64
CA GLY A 161 0.48 -4.83 -14.65
C GLY A 161 -0.56 -5.69 -13.92
N PRO A 162 -0.70 -6.99 -14.28
CA PRO A 162 -1.60 -7.91 -13.58
C PRO A 162 -1.32 -8.00 -12.09
N ARG A 163 -0.04 -8.05 -11.69
CA ARG A 163 0.36 -8.08 -10.27
C ARG A 163 -0.04 -6.80 -9.53
N VAL A 164 0.13 -5.63 -10.14
CA VAL A 164 -0.32 -4.37 -9.53
C VAL A 164 -1.83 -4.36 -9.35
N ASN A 165 -2.59 -4.77 -10.36
CA ASN A 165 -4.05 -4.81 -10.29
C ASN A 165 -4.55 -5.79 -9.22
N ALA A 166 -3.95 -6.97 -9.14
CA ALA A 166 -4.27 -7.96 -8.11
C ALA A 166 -4.07 -7.40 -6.70
N ILE A 167 -2.95 -6.72 -6.44
CA ILE A 167 -2.66 -6.08 -5.15
C ILE A 167 -3.66 -4.96 -4.84
N LYS A 168 -4.01 -4.13 -5.83
CA LYS A 168 -4.97 -3.02 -5.65
C LYS A 168 -6.39 -3.49 -5.37
N SER A 169 -6.75 -4.67 -5.87
CA SER A 169 -8.09 -5.24 -5.70
C SER A 169 -8.22 -6.22 -4.53
N SER A 170 -7.10 -6.58 -3.90
CA SER A 170 -7.05 -7.46 -2.73
C SER A 170 -7.37 -6.72 -1.44
N GLY A 171 -8.30 -7.26 -0.66
CA GLY A 171 -8.72 -6.65 0.59
C GLY A 171 -10.14 -7.02 1.01
N ILE A 172 -10.73 -6.18 1.84
CA ILE A 172 -12.07 -6.37 2.42
C ILE A 172 -13.02 -5.33 1.84
N ARG A 173 -14.16 -5.76 1.32
CA ARG A 173 -15.24 -4.90 0.83
C ARG A 173 -16.42 -4.98 1.78
N LEU A 174 -16.93 -3.82 2.18
CA LEU A 174 -18.18 -3.68 2.89
C LEU A 174 -19.22 -3.05 1.98
N THR A 175 -20.37 -3.70 1.84
CA THR A 175 -21.55 -3.11 1.23
C THR A 175 -22.42 -2.52 2.34
N VAL A 176 -22.77 -1.24 2.24
CA VAL A 176 -23.52 -0.50 3.25
C VAL A 176 -24.87 -0.07 2.71
N LYS A 177 -25.77 0.34 3.62
CA LYS A 177 -27.13 0.79 3.29
C LYS A 177 -27.19 2.08 2.47
N ASP A 178 -26.14 2.91 2.50
CA ASP A 178 -26.08 4.19 1.80
C ASP A 178 -26.10 4.00 0.27
N ILE A 179 -26.99 4.70 -0.42
CA ILE A 179 -27.18 4.60 -1.87
C ILE A 179 -26.08 5.38 -2.63
N ASN A 180 -25.58 6.47 -2.06
CA ASN A 180 -24.59 7.33 -2.70
C ASN A 180 -23.18 6.75 -2.57
N HIS A 181 -22.91 6.07 -1.45
CA HIS A 181 -21.63 5.43 -1.15
C HIS A 181 -21.84 4.00 -0.67
N PRO A 182 -22.30 3.09 -1.57
CA PRO A 182 -22.76 1.76 -1.18
C PRO A 182 -21.62 0.81 -0.83
N GLN A 183 -20.38 1.13 -1.18
CA GLN A 183 -19.23 0.26 -0.95
C GLN A 183 -18.04 0.99 -0.37
N TRP A 184 -17.40 0.35 0.60
CA TRP A 184 -16.16 0.78 1.23
C TRP A 184 -15.13 -0.34 1.20
N PHE A 185 -13.87 0.01 1.02
CA PHE A 185 -12.82 -0.95 0.78
C PHE A 185 -11.63 -0.73 1.71
N TYR A 186 -11.20 -1.78 2.38
CA TYR A 186 -9.92 -1.82 3.07
C TYR A 186 -8.94 -2.64 2.25
N ASN A 187 -7.98 -1.97 1.60
CA ASN A 187 -6.95 -2.63 0.81
C ASN A 187 -5.89 -3.27 1.73
N THR A 188 -5.52 -4.53 1.49
CA THR A 188 -4.48 -5.22 2.28
C THR A 188 -3.06 -4.98 1.75
N GLY A 189 -2.90 -4.26 0.65
CA GLY A 189 -1.62 -3.85 0.10
C GLY A 189 -0.69 -5.02 -0.23
N LYS A 190 0.61 -4.79 -0.13
CA LYS A 190 1.67 -5.79 -0.41
C LYS A 190 2.04 -6.67 0.80
N ASP A 191 1.18 -6.72 1.81
CA ASP A 191 1.53 -7.37 3.07
C ASP A 191 1.50 -8.90 2.92
N LYS A 192 2.55 -9.56 3.41
CA LYS A 192 2.63 -11.01 3.48
C LYS A 192 1.58 -11.61 4.44
N LYS A 193 1.04 -10.79 5.35
CA LYS A 193 -0.02 -11.18 6.30
C LYS A 193 -1.41 -10.76 5.84
N ALA A 194 -1.60 -10.38 4.58
CA ALA A 194 -2.87 -9.91 4.04
C ALA A 194 -4.03 -10.88 4.33
N GLU A 195 -3.83 -12.18 4.07
CA GLU A 195 -4.86 -13.19 4.32
C GLU A 195 -5.20 -13.31 5.82
N ALA A 196 -4.20 -13.31 6.69
CA ALA A 196 -4.43 -13.40 8.13
C ALA A 196 -5.26 -12.22 8.66
N VAL A 197 -5.02 -11.02 8.13
CA VAL A 197 -5.82 -9.82 8.45
C VAL A 197 -7.24 -9.96 7.92
N CYS A 198 -7.43 -10.42 6.68
CA CYS A 198 -8.76 -10.66 6.15
C CYS A 198 -9.55 -11.68 6.97
N ARG A 199 -8.94 -12.81 7.33
CA ARG A 199 -9.56 -13.86 8.18
C ARG A 199 -9.92 -13.33 9.57
N LYS A 200 -9.04 -12.54 10.18
CA LYS A 200 -9.30 -11.89 11.48
C LYS A 200 -10.55 -11.01 11.40
N TRP A 201 -10.66 -10.17 10.37
CA TRP A 201 -11.80 -9.28 10.22
C TRP A 201 -13.08 -10.01 9.82
N GLU A 202 -13.00 -11.05 8.99
CA GLU A 202 -14.12 -11.95 8.73
C GLU A 202 -14.67 -12.53 10.04
N GLU A 203 -13.81 -13.00 10.93
CA GLU A 203 -14.24 -13.54 12.22
C GLU A 203 -14.93 -12.47 13.08
N ILE A 204 -14.37 -11.26 13.16
CA ILE A 204 -14.99 -10.12 13.85
C ILE A 204 -16.38 -9.81 13.27
N PHE A 205 -16.51 -9.81 11.94
CA PHE A 205 -17.78 -9.55 11.27
C PHE A 205 -18.81 -10.65 11.48
N ARG A 206 -18.39 -11.92 11.54
CA ARG A 206 -19.27 -13.03 11.93
C ARG A 206 -19.77 -12.84 13.36
N GLN A 207 -18.88 -12.49 14.28
CA GLN A 207 -19.25 -12.24 15.68
C GLN A 207 -20.22 -11.07 15.84
N PHE A 208 -20.12 -10.04 15.00
CA PHE A 208 -21.13 -8.97 14.96
C PHE A 208 -22.47 -9.45 14.41
N SER A 209 -22.49 -10.24 13.33
CA SER A 209 -23.73 -10.79 12.75
C SER A 209 -24.46 -11.72 13.71
N ASP A 210 -23.72 -12.56 14.45
CA ASP A 210 -24.27 -13.54 15.37
C ASP A 210 -24.58 -12.95 16.76
N GLY A 211 -24.24 -11.67 16.97
CA GLY A 211 -24.50 -10.93 18.22
C GLY A 211 -23.59 -11.34 19.40
N SER A 212 -22.52 -12.09 19.14
CA SER A 212 -21.59 -12.59 20.17
C SER A 212 -20.56 -11.55 20.60
N LEU A 213 -20.17 -10.63 19.69
CA LEU A 213 -19.43 -9.44 20.09
C LEU A 213 -20.44 -8.37 20.54
N LYS A 214 -20.44 -8.06 21.84
CA LYS A 214 -21.27 -6.96 22.37
C LYS A 214 -20.79 -5.64 21.75
N ILE A 215 -21.61 -5.09 20.87
CA ILE A 215 -21.55 -3.68 20.50
C ILE A 215 -21.98 -2.90 21.74
N ALA A 216 -21.21 -1.89 22.15
CA ALA A 216 -21.61 -1.02 23.24
C ALA A 216 -23.00 -0.46 22.93
N ALA A 217 -23.95 -0.69 23.85
CA ALA A 217 -25.35 -0.33 23.69
C ALA A 217 -25.56 1.19 23.74
#